data_AF-A0A2B4SQV3-F1
#
_entry.id   AF-A0A2B4SQV3-F1
#
_cell.length_a   1.000
_cell.length_b   1.000
_cell.length_c   1.000
_cell.angle_alpha   90.00
_cell.angle_beta   90.00
_cell.angle_gamma   90.00
#
_symmetry.space_group_name_H-M   'P 1'
#
loop_
_entity.id
_entity.type
_entity.pdbx_description
1 polymer ?
#
loop_
_entity_poly.entity_id
_entity_poly.type
_entity_poly.pdbx_seq_one_letter_code
_entity_poly.pdbx_strand_id
1 'polypeptide(L)'
;MRSFSFQVLVILTTFGGLCSVIAKSVSQGTSSKDEASCEFEETAHPVNSTFISTDCSVCYCEIEMGWTKVSCIPTCPSSPVKCPPGSTMEEKEHPVNAGGSRCICRRKFCIPKKVSKPQFCYFGGRRFRRGRVFITKDCTLKCRCKKNGKTRCTPLCKKKPDPECGPDETLKNVTELSARGRCACETKKCMPNFANVENVWVNKLSRLESRNT
;
A
#
# COMPACT_ATOMS: atom_id res chain seq x y z
N MET A 1 -4.00 -64.36 -37.57
CA MET A 1 -3.96 -65.79 -37.19
C MET A 1 -2.97 -65.96 -36.05
N ARG A 2 -3.44 -66.53 -34.93
CA ARG A 2 -2.73 -67.05 -33.74
C ARG A 2 -1.73 -66.13 -33.01
N SER A 3 -2.23 -65.46 -31.97
CA SER A 3 -1.42 -64.87 -30.89
C SER A 3 -0.86 -66.01 -30.03
N PHE A 4 0.47 -66.13 -29.95
CA PHE A 4 1.15 -67.03 -29.02
C PHE A 4 1.58 -66.25 -27.79
N SER A 5 0.94 -66.53 -26.66
CA SER A 5 1.37 -66.04 -25.36
C SER A 5 2.20 -67.14 -24.69
N PHE A 6 3.50 -66.92 -24.52
CA PHE A 6 4.34 -67.78 -23.69
C PHE A 6 4.43 -67.14 -22.31
N GLN A 7 3.89 -67.81 -21.29
CA GLN A 7 4.16 -67.48 -19.90
C GLN A 7 5.37 -68.30 -19.43
N VAL A 8 6.49 -67.63 -19.18
CA VAL A 8 7.65 -68.25 -18.53
C VAL A 8 7.42 -68.16 -17.03
N LEU A 9 7.06 -69.30 -16.42
CA LEU A 9 6.88 -69.43 -14.98
C LEU A 9 8.23 -69.78 -14.32
N VAL A 10 8.90 -68.79 -13.74
CA VAL A 10 10.09 -69.01 -12.91
C VAL A 10 9.64 -69.22 -11.47
N ILE A 11 9.66 -70.47 -11.00
CA ILE A 11 9.35 -70.79 -9.60
C ILE A 11 10.65 -70.74 -8.79
N LEU A 12 10.84 -69.68 -8.02
CA LEU A 12 11.86 -69.60 -6.98
C LEU A 12 11.24 -70.07 -5.66
N THR A 13 11.64 -71.26 -5.20
CA THR A 13 11.22 -71.78 -3.88
C THR A 13 12.17 -71.29 -2.80
N THR A 14 11.75 -70.29 -2.03
CA THR A 14 12.39 -69.93 -0.75
C THR A 14 11.42 -70.17 0.40
N PHE A 15 11.88 -70.96 1.37
CA PHE A 15 11.17 -71.28 2.60
C PHE A 15 10.87 -70.02 3.43
N GLY A 16 9.60 -69.82 3.78
CA GLY A 16 9.18 -69.03 4.95
C GLY A 16 9.21 -67.51 4.80
N GLY A 17 8.06 -66.92 4.43
CA GLY A 17 7.80 -65.49 4.59
C GLY A 17 6.88 -64.94 3.51
N LEU A 18 5.81 -64.25 3.89
CA LEU A 18 4.83 -63.60 3.02
C LEU A 18 5.53 -62.69 1.97
N CYS A 19 5.62 -63.16 0.72
CA CYS A 19 6.08 -62.36 -0.39
C CYS A 19 4.91 -61.63 -1.06
N SER A 20 4.93 -60.30 -1.00
CA SER A 20 4.11 -59.44 -1.86
C SER A 20 4.49 -59.66 -3.32
N VAL A 21 3.51 -60.00 -4.14
CA VAL A 21 3.66 -60.16 -5.59
C VAL A 21 3.81 -58.76 -6.21
N ILE A 22 5.02 -58.40 -6.63
CA ILE A 22 5.22 -57.27 -7.54
C ILE A 22 5.24 -57.84 -8.96
N ALA A 23 4.09 -57.77 -9.64
CA ALA A 23 4.02 -58.05 -11.06
C ALA A 23 4.72 -56.91 -11.82
N LYS A 24 5.99 -57.11 -12.19
CA LYS A 24 6.65 -56.27 -13.20
C LYS A 24 6.17 -56.74 -14.58
N SER A 25 5.21 -56.03 -15.14
CA SER A 25 4.89 -56.15 -16.56
C SER A 25 6.05 -55.56 -17.36
N VAL A 26 6.94 -56.42 -17.85
CA VAL A 26 7.89 -56.04 -18.90
C VAL A 26 7.10 -56.00 -20.21
N SER A 27 6.67 -54.81 -20.61
CA SER A 27 6.16 -54.56 -21.95
C SER A 27 7.31 -54.66 -22.94
N GLN A 28 7.46 -55.82 -23.59
CA GLN A 28 8.25 -55.91 -24.81
C GLN A 28 7.47 -55.18 -25.91
N GLY A 29 7.99 -54.02 -26.32
CA GLY A 29 7.48 -53.26 -27.46
C GLY A 29 7.54 -54.12 -28.72
N THR A 30 6.37 -54.45 -29.25
CA THR A 30 6.26 -55.03 -30.57
C THR A 30 6.61 -53.97 -31.60
N SER A 31 7.72 -54.20 -32.31
CA SER A 31 8.15 -53.56 -33.56
C SER A 31 6.98 -53.12 -34.44
N SER A 32 6.64 -51.84 -34.37
CA SER A 32 5.90 -51.09 -35.39
C SER A 32 6.79 -49.95 -35.83
N LYS A 33 7.20 -49.94 -37.11
CA LYS A 33 7.90 -48.86 -37.84
C LYS A 33 8.55 -47.82 -36.94
N ASP A 34 9.87 -47.85 -36.81
CA ASP A 34 10.70 -46.92 -36.02
C ASP A 34 10.34 -45.46 -36.29
N GLU A 35 9.31 -44.98 -35.58
CA GLU A 35 8.87 -43.61 -35.61
C GLU A 35 9.82 -42.88 -34.67
N ALA A 36 10.73 -42.10 -35.27
CA ALA A 36 11.71 -41.35 -34.51
C ALA A 36 11.02 -40.56 -33.39
N SER A 37 11.54 -40.67 -32.18
CA SER A 37 11.00 -40.02 -30.97
C SER A 37 12.11 -39.35 -30.19
N CYS A 38 11.77 -38.26 -29.50
CA CYS A 38 12.66 -37.61 -28.54
C CYS A 38 12.41 -38.18 -27.15
N GLU A 39 13.46 -38.56 -26.45
CA GLU A 39 13.40 -38.90 -25.04
C GLU A 39 13.72 -37.64 -24.20
N PHE A 40 12.77 -37.22 -23.37
CA PHE A 40 12.90 -36.04 -22.52
C PHE A 40 12.19 -36.27 -21.19
N GLU A 41 12.86 -36.01 -20.07
CA GLU A 41 12.33 -36.25 -18.70
C GLU A 41 11.71 -37.64 -18.52
N GLU A 42 12.38 -38.70 -19.02
CA GLU A 42 11.91 -40.11 -18.97
C GLU A 42 10.61 -40.38 -19.75
N THR A 43 10.18 -39.45 -20.60
CA THR A 43 9.02 -39.59 -21.49
C THR A 43 9.42 -39.51 -22.96
N ALA A 44 8.88 -40.41 -23.78
CA ALA A 44 9.09 -40.43 -25.22
C ALA A 44 8.03 -39.55 -25.91
N HIS A 45 8.48 -38.59 -26.71
CA HIS A 45 7.65 -37.68 -27.47
C HIS A 45 7.82 -37.90 -28.98
N PRO A 46 6.73 -37.89 -29.77
CA PRO A 46 6.84 -38.07 -31.21
C PRO A 46 7.56 -36.89 -31.88
N VAL A 47 8.28 -37.14 -32.97
CA VAL A 47 8.90 -36.07 -33.77
C VAL A 47 7.85 -35.11 -34.34
N ASN A 48 8.21 -33.83 -34.45
CA ASN A 48 7.35 -32.72 -34.84
C ASN A 48 6.19 -32.47 -33.87
N SER A 49 6.35 -32.85 -32.60
CA SER A 49 5.38 -32.56 -31.54
C SER A 49 5.87 -31.47 -30.59
N THR A 50 4.90 -30.74 -30.03
CA THR A 50 5.10 -29.79 -28.95
C THR A 50 4.51 -30.33 -27.66
N PHE A 51 5.22 -30.11 -26.56
CA PHE A 51 4.77 -30.49 -25.21
C PHE A 51 5.24 -29.46 -24.18
N ILE A 52 4.68 -29.52 -22.98
CA ILE A 52 5.01 -28.60 -21.88
C ILE A 52 5.76 -29.40 -20.81
N SER A 53 7.00 -28.99 -20.51
CA SER A 53 7.83 -29.63 -19.49
C SER A 53 7.40 -29.21 -18.07
N THR A 54 7.89 -29.94 -17.07
CA THR A 54 7.67 -29.68 -15.65
C THR A 54 8.15 -28.30 -15.20
N ASP A 55 9.14 -27.74 -15.91
CA ASP A 55 9.69 -26.39 -15.69
C ASP A 55 8.84 -25.26 -16.33
N CYS A 56 7.70 -25.61 -16.92
CA CYS A 56 6.85 -24.71 -17.68
C CYS A 56 7.54 -24.08 -18.89
N SER A 57 8.41 -24.84 -19.55
CA SER A 57 8.90 -24.55 -20.90
C SER A 57 8.06 -25.27 -21.95
N VAL A 58 7.78 -24.61 -23.07
CA VAL A 58 7.24 -25.27 -24.27
C VAL A 58 8.42 -25.85 -25.02
N CYS A 59 8.42 -27.17 -25.14
CA CYS A 59 9.46 -27.93 -25.81
C CYS A 59 8.94 -28.43 -27.17
N TYR A 60 9.83 -28.44 -28.15
CA TYR A 60 9.58 -28.97 -29.49
C TYR A 60 10.59 -30.07 -29.80
N CYS A 61 10.09 -31.21 -30.24
CA CYS A 61 10.90 -32.35 -30.67
C CYS A 61 11.08 -32.32 -32.19
N GLU A 62 12.32 -32.22 -32.67
CA GLU A 62 12.66 -32.18 -34.10
C GLU A 62 13.83 -33.11 -34.45
N ILE A 63 13.99 -33.39 -35.74
CA ILE A 63 15.16 -34.11 -36.26
C ILE A 63 16.10 -33.12 -36.93
N GLU A 64 17.33 -33.01 -36.44
CA GLU A 64 18.37 -32.19 -37.02
C GLU A 64 19.54 -33.09 -37.44
N MET A 65 19.86 -33.10 -38.74
CA MET A 65 20.99 -33.87 -39.30
C MET A 65 20.99 -35.37 -38.92
N GLY A 66 19.82 -35.99 -38.80
CA GLY A 66 19.68 -37.42 -38.49
C GLY A 66 19.66 -37.77 -37.00
N TRP A 67 19.69 -36.77 -36.11
CA TRP A 67 19.58 -36.95 -34.66
C TRP A 67 18.34 -36.23 -34.13
N THR A 68 17.74 -36.75 -33.06
CA THR A 68 16.61 -36.10 -32.39
C THR A 68 17.11 -35.01 -31.45
N LYS A 69 16.43 -33.86 -31.49
CA LYS A 69 16.76 -32.68 -30.69
C LYS A 69 15.50 -32.14 -30.04
N VAL A 70 15.63 -31.79 -28.77
CA VAL A 70 14.57 -31.11 -28.02
C VAL A 70 14.99 -29.67 -27.78
N SER A 71 14.17 -28.74 -28.26
CA SER A 71 14.37 -27.31 -28.09
C SER A 71 13.26 -26.76 -27.19
N CYS A 72 13.63 -26.22 -26.02
CA CYS A 72 12.67 -25.72 -25.03
C CYS A 72 12.76 -24.19 -24.91
N ILE A 73 11.59 -23.54 -24.86
CA ILE A 73 11.46 -22.09 -24.66
C ILE A 73 10.64 -21.87 -23.38
N PRO A 74 11.17 -21.13 -22.39
CA PRO A 74 10.44 -20.87 -21.15
C PRO A 74 9.19 -20.05 -21.44
N THR A 75 8.03 -20.50 -20.94
CA THR A 75 6.77 -19.75 -21.09
C THR A 75 6.68 -18.55 -20.16
N CYS A 76 7.46 -18.57 -19.07
CA CYS A 76 7.48 -17.50 -18.10
C CYS A 76 8.53 -16.43 -18.49
N PRO A 77 8.14 -15.15 -18.59
CA PRO A 77 9.08 -14.07 -18.89
C PRO A 77 10.04 -13.88 -17.71
N SER A 78 11.33 -14.14 -17.95
CA SER A 78 12.41 -13.98 -16.98
C SER A 78 13.15 -12.65 -17.19
N SER A 79 12.45 -11.52 -17.08
CA SER A 79 13.10 -10.22 -17.23
C SER A 79 13.55 -9.65 -15.87
N PRO A 80 14.78 -9.13 -15.75
CA PRO A 80 15.23 -8.44 -14.55
C PRO A 80 14.55 -7.07 -14.47
N VAL A 81 13.49 -6.97 -13.66
CA VAL A 81 12.77 -5.71 -13.45
C VAL A 81 13.49 -4.88 -12.39
N LYS A 82 14.26 -3.86 -12.80
CA LYS A 82 14.72 -2.81 -11.87
C LYS A 82 13.61 -1.78 -11.70
N CYS A 83 13.05 -1.70 -10.49
CA CYS A 83 11.98 -0.76 -10.21
C CYS A 83 12.50 0.69 -10.06
N PRO A 84 11.77 1.69 -10.58
CA PRO A 84 12.16 3.09 -10.43
C PRO A 84 12.08 3.55 -8.95
N PRO A 85 12.82 4.62 -8.57
CA PRO A 85 12.73 5.21 -7.25
C PRO A 85 11.28 5.54 -6.85
N GLY A 86 10.89 5.19 -5.63
CA GLY A 86 9.52 5.39 -5.13
C GLY A 86 8.54 4.24 -5.43
N SER A 87 8.99 3.17 -6.09
CA SER A 87 8.22 1.92 -6.24
C SER A 87 8.88 0.75 -5.51
N THR A 88 8.12 -0.29 -5.24
CA THR A 88 8.57 -1.56 -4.65
C THR A 88 8.17 -2.71 -5.55
N MET A 89 8.96 -3.78 -5.55
CA MET A 89 8.67 -4.98 -6.31
C MET A 89 7.59 -5.79 -5.57
N GLU A 90 6.57 -6.21 -6.30
CA GLU A 90 5.56 -7.17 -5.86
C GLU A 90 5.55 -8.33 -6.85
N GLU A 91 5.39 -9.56 -6.34
CA GLU A 91 5.36 -10.78 -7.14
C GLU A 91 3.94 -11.33 -7.12
N LYS A 92 3.39 -11.65 -8.31
CA LYS A 92 2.05 -12.20 -8.46
C LYS A 92 2.04 -13.38 -9.42
N GLU A 93 1.29 -14.40 -9.04
CA GLU A 93 1.09 -15.62 -9.82
C GLU A 93 0.08 -15.38 -10.94
N HIS A 94 0.42 -15.85 -12.14
CA HIS A 94 -0.42 -15.77 -13.33
C HIS A 94 -0.44 -17.14 -14.02
N PRO A 95 -1.62 -17.69 -14.31
CA PRO A 95 -1.71 -18.94 -15.06
C PRO A 95 -1.20 -18.74 -16.49
N VAL A 96 -0.56 -19.75 -17.04
CA VAL A 96 -0.17 -19.78 -18.45
C VAL A 96 -1.38 -20.21 -19.27
N ASN A 97 -1.90 -19.32 -20.12
CA ASN A 97 -3.03 -19.62 -21.02
C ASN A 97 -2.60 -20.47 -22.22
N ALA A 98 -1.90 -21.57 -21.99
CA ALA A 98 -1.52 -22.54 -23.01
C ALA A 98 -2.19 -23.88 -22.70
N GLY A 99 -3.32 -24.13 -23.37
CA GLY A 99 -3.82 -25.49 -23.66
C GLY A 99 -4.09 -26.43 -22.48
N GLY A 100 -4.45 -25.93 -21.30
CA GLY A 100 -4.77 -26.78 -20.14
C GLY A 100 -3.58 -27.16 -19.25
N SER A 101 -2.44 -26.49 -19.41
CA SER A 101 -1.30 -26.64 -18.49
C SER A 101 -1.61 -26.12 -17.08
N ARG A 102 -1.05 -26.78 -16.06
CA ARG A 102 -1.10 -26.35 -14.63
C ARG A 102 -0.02 -25.32 -14.29
N CYS A 103 0.56 -24.68 -15.31
CA CYS A 103 1.70 -23.82 -15.16
C CYS A 103 1.31 -22.45 -14.58
N ILE A 104 2.05 -22.05 -13.54
CA ILE A 104 1.85 -20.78 -12.85
C ILE A 104 3.15 -19.98 -12.96
N CYS A 105 3.10 -18.87 -13.69
CA CYS A 105 4.24 -17.96 -13.79
C CYS A 105 4.19 -16.93 -12.67
N ARG A 106 5.31 -16.76 -11.98
CA ARG A 106 5.49 -15.63 -11.06
C ARG A 106 5.98 -14.42 -11.83
N ARG A 107 5.17 -13.37 -11.87
CA ARG A 107 5.50 -12.10 -12.52
C ARG A 107 5.80 -11.04 -11.48
N LYS A 108 6.89 -10.32 -11.69
CA LYS A 108 7.32 -9.21 -10.84
C LYS A 108 6.81 -7.90 -11.43
N PHE A 109 6.13 -7.12 -10.61
CA PHE A 109 5.57 -5.81 -10.96
C PHE A 109 6.14 -4.74 -10.04
N CYS A 110 6.35 -3.54 -10.55
CA CYS A 110 6.70 -2.38 -9.72
C CYS A 110 5.42 -1.66 -9.31
N ILE A 111 5.13 -1.65 -8.01
CA ILE A 111 4.00 -0.92 -7.44
C ILE A 111 4.48 0.33 -6.70
N PRO A 112 3.75 1.45 -6.76
CA PRO A 112 4.12 2.64 -5.99
C PRO A 112 4.22 2.32 -4.50
N LYS A 113 5.31 2.74 -3.86
CA LYS A 113 5.44 2.63 -2.40
C LYS A 113 4.31 3.42 -1.78
N LYS A 114 3.46 2.76 -0.98
CA LYS A 114 2.48 3.44 -0.14
C LYS A 114 3.27 4.25 0.89
N VAL A 115 3.51 5.53 0.60
CA VAL A 115 4.09 6.47 1.58
C VAL A 115 3.07 6.57 2.71
N SER A 116 3.31 5.85 3.79
CA SER A 116 2.46 5.89 4.99
C SER A 116 2.43 7.33 5.47
N LYS A 117 1.31 8.02 5.25
CA LYS A 117 1.17 9.41 5.67
C LYS A 117 1.37 9.44 7.19
N PRO A 118 2.27 10.29 7.71
CA PRO A 118 2.52 10.34 9.14
C PRO A 118 1.24 10.66 9.90
N GLN A 119 0.87 9.77 10.82
CA GLN A 119 -0.33 9.88 11.64
C GLN A 119 -0.14 10.86 12.80
N PHE A 120 1.10 11.22 13.11
CA PHE A 120 1.48 12.09 14.21
C PHE A 120 2.46 13.17 13.77
N CYS A 121 2.47 14.28 14.49
CA CYS A 121 3.50 15.30 14.45
C CYS A 121 4.17 15.38 15.82
N TYR A 122 5.44 15.78 15.83
CA TYR A 122 6.19 16.07 17.04
C TYR A 122 6.42 17.57 17.16
N PHE A 123 6.15 18.14 18.34
CA PHE A 123 6.39 19.55 18.61
C PHE A 123 6.72 19.74 20.09
N GLY A 124 7.86 20.35 20.39
CA GLY A 124 8.33 20.56 21.78
C GLY A 124 8.36 19.27 22.60
N GLY A 125 8.89 18.17 22.03
CA GLY A 125 8.98 16.87 22.70
C GLY A 125 7.64 16.11 22.87
N ARG A 126 6.52 16.64 22.39
CA ARG A 126 5.19 16.02 22.54
C ARG A 126 4.66 15.51 21.21
N ARG A 127 3.93 14.39 21.26
CA ARG A 127 3.25 13.80 20.11
C ARG A 127 1.82 14.31 19.95
N PHE A 128 1.44 14.70 18.73
CA PHE A 128 0.09 15.17 18.40
C PHE A 128 -0.48 14.39 17.23
N ARG A 129 -1.73 13.95 17.36
CA ARG A 129 -2.45 13.30 16.25
C ARG A 129 -2.65 14.25 15.07
N ARG A 130 -2.63 13.69 13.86
CA ARG A 130 -2.96 14.38 12.62
C ARG A 130 -4.29 15.13 12.73
N GLY A 131 -4.29 16.38 12.28
CA GLY A 131 -5.47 17.26 12.29
C GLY A 131 -5.74 17.94 13.64
N ARG A 132 -5.13 17.46 14.75
CA ARG A 132 -5.30 18.05 16.07
C ARG A 132 -4.74 19.48 16.09
N VAL A 133 -5.53 20.37 16.67
CA VAL A 133 -5.13 21.74 16.99
C VAL A 133 -4.78 21.77 18.48
N PHE A 134 -3.66 22.40 18.80
CA PHE A 134 -3.20 22.59 20.17
C PHE A 134 -2.61 23.98 20.35
N ILE A 135 -2.52 24.40 21.61
CA ILE A 135 -1.95 25.67 22.00
C ILE A 135 -0.76 25.36 22.88
N THR A 136 0.31 26.14 22.69
CA THR A 136 1.55 25.98 23.44
C THR A 136 1.34 26.39 24.91
N LYS A 137 2.17 25.88 25.82
CA LYS A 137 1.99 26.12 27.27
C LYS A 137 2.13 27.59 27.66
N ASP A 138 2.95 28.31 26.92
CA ASP A 138 3.22 29.75 27.02
C ASP A 138 2.13 30.61 26.36
N CYS A 139 1.04 30.02 25.85
CA CYS A 139 -0.07 30.75 25.23
C CYS A 139 0.32 31.65 24.03
N THR A 140 1.49 31.44 23.43
CA THR A 140 1.99 32.25 22.31
C THR A 140 1.47 31.77 20.97
N LEU A 141 1.36 30.45 20.77
CA LEU A 141 1.10 29.84 19.47
C LEU A 141 -0.09 28.89 19.48
N LYS A 142 -0.88 28.99 18.41
CA LYS A 142 -1.88 27.98 18.01
C LYS A 142 -1.29 27.14 16.89
N CYS A 143 -1.11 25.85 17.15
CA CYS A 143 -0.48 24.91 16.23
C CYS A 143 -1.47 23.85 15.73
N ARG A 144 -1.27 23.38 14.49
CA ARG A 144 -2.03 22.27 13.89
C ARG A 144 -1.08 21.26 13.25
N CYS A 145 -1.29 19.99 13.56
CA CYS A 145 -0.57 18.89 12.91
C CYS A 145 -1.14 18.61 11.51
N LYS A 146 -0.35 18.81 10.45
CA LYS A 146 -0.77 18.64 9.06
C LYS A 146 -0.65 17.17 8.59
N LYS A 147 -1.22 16.88 7.41
CA LYS A 147 -1.21 15.54 6.80
C LYS A 147 0.19 15.03 6.43
N ASN A 148 1.16 15.93 6.27
CA ASN A 148 2.56 15.63 5.97
C ASN A 148 3.41 15.45 7.22
N GLY A 149 2.82 15.40 8.43
CA GLY A 149 3.54 15.19 9.68
C GLY A 149 4.27 16.43 10.20
N LYS A 150 4.15 17.56 9.50
CA LYS A 150 4.69 18.85 9.94
C LYS A 150 3.65 19.62 10.75
N THR A 151 4.13 20.37 11.73
CA THR A 151 3.29 21.26 12.55
C THR A 151 3.29 22.65 11.94
N ARG A 152 2.12 23.26 11.75
CA ARG A 152 2.00 24.68 11.37
C ARG A 152 1.47 25.46 12.56
N CYS A 153 2.19 26.50 12.97
CA CYS A 153 1.81 27.36 14.07
C CYS A 153 1.51 28.78 13.57
N THR A 154 0.60 29.45 14.27
CA THR A 154 0.29 30.87 14.10
C THR A 154 0.22 31.53 15.47
N PRO A 155 0.55 32.82 15.60
CA PRO A 155 0.35 33.55 16.85
C PRO A 155 -1.09 33.38 17.35
N LEU A 156 -1.23 33.07 18.65
CA LEU A 156 -2.54 32.95 19.28
C LEU A 156 -3.17 34.33 19.42
N CYS A 157 -2.42 35.28 19.98
CA CYS A 157 -2.79 36.67 20.07
C CYS A 157 -2.32 37.41 18.82
N LYS A 158 -3.26 38.00 18.08
CA LYS A 158 -2.92 38.86 16.95
C LYS A 158 -2.61 40.25 17.47
N LYS A 159 -1.43 40.79 17.15
CA LYS A 159 -1.16 42.21 17.32
C LYS A 159 -2.03 42.96 16.31
N LYS A 160 -3.08 43.60 16.81
CA LYS A 160 -3.89 44.53 16.01
C LYS A 160 -3.27 45.92 16.14
N PRO A 161 -3.37 46.78 15.10
CA PRO A 161 -3.05 48.18 15.25
C PRO A 161 -3.96 48.80 16.33
N ASP A 162 -3.45 49.83 16.98
CA ASP A 162 -4.21 50.57 17.97
C ASP A 162 -5.37 51.31 17.25
N PRO A 163 -6.62 51.18 17.72
CA PRO A 163 -7.73 51.93 17.14
C PRO A 163 -7.57 53.44 17.44
N GLU A 164 -8.02 54.27 16.52
CA GLU A 164 -8.23 55.69 16.76
C GLU A 164 -9.47 55.86 17.64
N CYS A 165 -9.32 56.53 18.78
CA CYS A 165 -10.42 56.75 19.73
C CYS A 165 -11.06 58.13 19.50
N GLY A 166 -12.36 58.23 19.75
CA GLY A 166 -13.08 59.50 19.72
C GLY A 166 -12.65 60.46 20.84
N PRO A 167 -13.07 61.74 20.78
CA PRO A 167 -12.66 62.76 21.76
C PRO A 167 -13.07 62.45 23.20
N ASP A 168 -14.14 61.66 23.41
CA ASP A 168 -14.65 61.25 24.73
C ASP A 168 -14.24 59.82 25.13
N GLU A 169 -13.32 59.20 24.39
CA GLU A 169 -12.87 57.83 24.62
C GLU A 169 -11.38 57.78 24.96
N THR A 170 -11.00 56.84 25.82
CA THR A 170 -9.59 56.54 26.11
C THR A 170 -9.23 55.13 25.70
N LEU A 171 -8.02 55.01 25.16
CA LEU A 171 -7.45 53.74 24.79
C LEU A 171 -7.05 52.97 26.06
N LYS A 172 -7.74 51.86 26.35
CA LYS A 172 -7.47 51.01 27.51
C LYS A 172 -7.06 49.61 27.07
N ASN A 173 -6.16 49.00 27.85
CA ASN A 173 -5.80 47.60 27.70
C ASN A 173 -6.93 46.74 28.29
N VAL A 174 -7.49 45.85 27.46
CA VAL A 174 -8.51 44.89 27.83
C VAL A 174 -7.99 43.49 27.55
N THR A 175 -8.13 42.62 28.53
CA THR A 175 -7.74 41.22 28.44
C THR A 175 -8.87 40.40 27.80
N GLU A 176 -8.63 39.87 26.61
CA GLU A 176 -9.55 38.96 25.91
C GLU A 176 -9.15 37.50 26.14
N LEU A 177 -10.12 36.67 26.55
CA LEU A 177 -9.90 35.24 26.72
C LEU A 177 -9.86 34.52 25.36
N SER A 178 -8.79 33.76 25.15
CA SER A 178 -8.58 32.88 24.01
C SER A 178 -8.54 31.41 24.45
N ALA A 179 -8.46 30.49 23.50
CA ALA A 179 -8.21 29.07 23.79
C ALA A 179 -9.28 28.34 24.63
N ARG A 180 -10.54 28.80 24.58
CA ARG A 180 -11.63 28.42 25.51
C ARG A 180 -11.32 28.80 26.97
N GLY A 181 -10.83 30.02 27.18
CA GLY A 181 -10.54 30.56 28.51
C GLY A 181 -9.19 30.17 29.12
N ARG A 182 -8.37 29.39 28.40
CA ARG A 182 -7.06 28.92 28.94
C ARG A 182 -5.91 29.89 28.72
N CYS A 183 -6.11 30.89 27.87
CA CYS A 183 -5.11 31.89 27.56
C CYS A 183 -5.78 33.25 27.52
N ALA A 184 -5.03 34.29 27.83
CA ALA A 184 -5.45 35.67 27.81
C ALA A 184 -4.60 36.44 26.79
N CYS A 185 -5.23 37.31 26.02
CA CYS A 185 -4.57 38.20 25.07
C CYS A 185 -4.88 39.65 25.46
N GLU A 186 -3.85 40.48 25.58
CA GLU A 186 -4.05 41.91 25.76
C GLU A 186 -4.39 42.56 24.43
N THR A 187 -5.45 43.37 24.42
CA THR A 187 -5.89 44.14 23.27
C THR A 187 -6.23 45.55 23.70
N LYS A 188 -5.99 46.53 22.85
CA LYS A 188 -6.39 47.90 23.13
C LYS A 188 -7.79 48.16 22.58
N LYS A 189 -8.64 48.77 23.39
CA LYS A 189 -10.00 49.19 23.03
C LYS A 189 -10.25 50.61 23.50
N CYS A 190 -11.01 51.36 22.71
CA CYS A 190 -11.53 52.64 23.13
C CYS A 190 -12.67 52.39 24.13
N MET A 191 -12.59 53.03 25.29
CA MET A 191 -13.62 52.97 26.32
C MET A 191 -14.04 54.40 26.67
N PRO A 192 -15.33 54.66 26.93
CA PRO A 192 -15.79 55.99 27.31
C PRO A 192 -15.11 56.45 28.59
N ASN A 193 -14.76 57.74 28.64
CA ASN A 193 -14.31 58.37 29.86
C ASN A 193 -15.49 58.53 30.83
N PHE A 194 -15.51 57.70 31.87
CA PHE A 194 -16.54 57.75 32.92
C PHE A 194 -16.56 59.09 33.70
N ALA A 195 -15.56 59.95 33.53
CA ALA A 195 -15.57 61.33 34.04
C ALA A 195 -16.67 62.22 33.40
N ASN A 196 -17.21 61.85 32.23
CA ASN A 196 -18.28 62.60 31.54
C ASN A 196 -19.67 61.97 31.64
N VAL A 197 -19.81 60.80 32.28
CA VAL A 197 -21.10 60.08 32.32
C VAL A 197 -22.09 60.73 33.30
N GLU A 198 -21.62 61.40 34.36
CA GLU A 198 -22.49 62.18 35.25
C GLU A 198 -23.14 63.38 34.54
N ASN A 199 -22.47 64.00 33.56
CA ASN A 199 -23.00 65.16 32.83
C ASN A 199 -24.07 64.79 31.79
N VAL A 200 -24.14 63.53 31.36
CA VAL A 200 -25.14 63.07 30.37
C VAL A 200 -26.47 62.72 31.04
N TRP A 201 -26.45 62.22 32.28
CA TRP A 201 -27.68 61.94 33.03
C TRP A 201 -28.32 63.19 33.63
N VAL A 202 -27.53 64.18 34.05
CA VAL A 202 -28.04 65.48 34.55
C VAL A 202 -28.71 66.28 33.42
N ASN A 203 -28.17 66.26 32.19
CA ASN A 203 -28.77 66.96 31.04
C ASN A 203 -30.02 66.26 30.46
N LYS A 204 -30.26 64.99 30.82
CA LYS A 204 -31.46 64.27 30.38
C LYS A 204 -32.65 64.46 31.34
N LEU A 205 -32.38 64.73 32.63
CA LEU A 205 -33.40 65.07 33.63
C LEU A 205 -33.90 66.52 33.48
N SER A 206 -33.02 67.48 33.21
CA SER A 206 -33.41 68.89 33.01
C SER A 206 -34.28 69.14 31.78
N ARG A 207 -34.20 68.30 30.73
CA ARG A 207 -35.10 68.37 29.56
C ARG A 207 -36.50 67.78 29.77
N LEU A 208 -36.70 66.98 30.80
CA LEU A 208 -38.01 66.41 31.12
C LEU A 208 -38.83 67.35 32.02
N GLU A 209 -38.18 68.19 32.84
CA GLU A 209 -38.87 69.18 33.68
C GLU A 209 -39.32 70.42 32.89
N SER A 210 -38.62 70.82 31.81
CA SER A 210 -39.06 71.95 30.95
C SER A 210 -40.21 71.63 29.98
N ARG A 211 -40.80 70.42 30.03
CA ARG A 211 -41.97 70.03 29.21
C ARG A 211 -43.28 69.93 30.01
N ASN A 212 -43.25 70.14 31.32
CA ASN A 212 -44.41 69.97 32.21
C ASN A 212 -44.82 71.26 32.96
N THR A 213 -44.46 72.43 32.46
CA THR A 213 -45.01 73.74 32.88
C THR A 213 -45.47 74.53 31.68
#